data_AF-A0A941TTR6-F1
#
_entry.id   AF-A0A941TTR6-F1
#
_cell.length_a   1.000
_cell.length_b   1.000
_cell.length_c   1.000
_cell.angle_alpha   90.00
_cell.angle_beta   90.00
_cell.angle_gamma   90.00
#
_symmetry.space_group_name_H-M   'P 1'
#
loop_
_entity.id
_entity.type
_entity.pdbx_description
1 polymer ?
#
loop_
_entity_poly.entity_id
_entity_poly.type
_entity_poly.pdbx_seq_one_letter_code
_entity_poly.pdbx_strand_id
1 'polypeptide(L)'
;MVAPGGYAWWYLDALSDDGRQALVLIGFVGSVFSPFYYRARRRNPGTDAYAHSALNVALYGGPARWAFTEYGRGAVSCRANQLTLGGSQLRWNGQGLECLVNERCAPLPGGLRGLVRLEAPALTGLCVPLARDGSHLWRPLAPHARVSVEFEQPRVRWQGSGYLDSNEGTGPLESAFSRWSWLRARGADSTTIIYDVQPCGAPRERHALRVSARGAVEPFSAPPPVPLPRSRWGIAQEAPADPGCAPRLQMRLEDAPFYSRSLVATRLCGEAVTAVHESLSLTRFHSPWVRCLLPFRMRRSSRWARTTDTNS
;
A
#
# COMPACT_ATOMS: atom_id res chain seq x y z
N MET A 1 17.22 3.92 -8.89
CA MET A 1 17.64 2.67 -8.21
C MET A 1 17.53 2.91 -6.71
N VAL A 2 17.10 1.91 -5.93
CA VAL A 2 16.92 2.06 -4.48
C VAL A 2 18.27 1.90 -3.77
N ALA A 3 18.61 2.85 -2.91
CA ALA A 3 19.86 2.81 -2.13
C ALA A 3 19.85 1.66 -1.09
N PRO A 4 21.01 1.11 -0.70
CA PRO A 4 21.11 0.17 0.41
C PRO A 4 20.47 0.74 1.69
N GLY A 5 19.77 -0.11 2.45
CA GLY A 5 19.03 0.29 3.66
C GLY A 5 17.71 1.06 3.40
N GLY A 6 17.53 1.60 2.21
CA GLY A 6 16.31 2.30 1.78
C GLY A 6 15.19 1.36 1.33
N TYR A 7 14.18 1.94 0.70
CA TYR A 7 13.06 1.22 0.11
C TYR A 7 12.39 2.01 -1.00
N ALA A 8 11.64 1.29 -1.83
CA ALA A 8 10.58 1.85 -2.64
C ALA A 8 9.39 0.90 -2.67
N TRP A 9 8.18 1.42 -2.81
CA TRP A 9 7.02 0.61 -3.12
C TRP A 9 6.08 1.29 -4.10
N TRP A 10 5.35 0.47 -4.85
CA TRP A 10 4.23 0.88 -5.69
C TRP A 10 2.97 0.28 -5.11
N TYR A 11 2.04 1.14 -4.72
CA TYR A 11 0.77 0.78 -4.12
C TYR A 11 -0.35 0.96 -5.14
N LEU A 12 -1.09 -0.11 -5.40
CA LEU A 12 -2.31 -0.11 -6.16
C LEU A 12 -3.43 -0.57 -5.25
N ASP A 13 -4.56 0.13 -5.28
CA ASP A 13 -5.81 -0.42 -4.78
C ASP A 13 -6.94 -0.26 -5.80
N ALA A 14 -8.02 -1.01 -5.57
CA ALA A 14 -9.23 -0.91 -6.36
C ALA A 14 -10.47 -1.26 -5.54
N LEU A 15 -11.59 -0.64 -5.91
CA LEU A 15 -12.93 -0.92 -5.38
C LEU A 15 -13.85 -1.21 -6.56
N SER A 16 -14.55 -2.35 -6.53
CA SER A 16 -15.48 -2.74 -7.59
C SER A 16 -16.64 -1.76 -7.72
N ASP A 17 -17.20 -1.66 -8.93
CA ASP A 17 -18.32 -0.74 -9.21
C ASP A 17 -19.57 -1.03 -8.36
N ASP A 18 -19.78 -2.30 -7.99
CA ASP A 18 -20.86 -2.72 -7.11
C ASP A 18 -20.55 -2.54 -5.61
N GLY A 19 -19.33 -2.09 -5.27
CA GLY A 19 -18.86 -1.89 -3.90
C GLY A 19 -18.69 -3.17 -3.08
N ARG A 20 -18.76 -4.36 -3.68
CA ARG A 20 -18.71 -5.65 -2.97
C ARG A 20 -17.31 -6.24 -2.84
N GLN A 21 -16.38 -5.78 -3.68
CA GLN A 21 -15.04 -6.33 -3.78
C GLN A 21 -14.00 -5.19 -3.75
N ALA A 22 -12.84 -5.51 -3.20
CA ALA A 22 -11.70 -4.61 -3.23
C ALA A 22 -10.41 -5.40 -3.43
N LEU A 23 -9.40 -4.73 -3.97
CA LEU A 23 -8.06 -5.27 -4.16
C LEU A 23 -7.06 -4.28 -3.58
N VAL A 24 -6.02 -4.79 -2.94
CA VAL A 24 -4.76 -4.07 -2.74
C VAL A 24 -3.61 -4.91 -3.29
N LEU A 25 -2.70 -4.27 -4.00
CA LEU A 25 -1.47 -4.86 -4.51
C LEU A 25 -0.31 -3.91 -4.25
N ILE A 26 0.73 -4.40 -3.59
CA ILE A 26 1.92 -3.61 -3.26
C ILE A 26 3.18 -4.36 -3.66
N GLY A 27 3.93 -3.79 -4.62
CA GLY A 27 5.26 -4.25 -4.97
C GLY A 27 6.31 -3.48 -4.19
N PHE A 28 7.15 -4.17 -3.42
CA PHE A 28 8.20 -3.59 -2.59
C PHE A 28 9.59 -3.93 -3.13
N VAL A 29 10.49 -2.94 -3.13
CA VAL A 29 11.95 -3.12 -3.09
C VAL A 29 12.40 -2.67 -1.71
N GLY A 30 13.02 -3.57 -0.93
CA GLY A 30 13.30 -3.31 0.48
C GLY A 30 12.02 -3.22 1.31
N SER A 31 11.28 -4.34 1.42
CA SER A 31 9.98 -4.38 2.10
C SER A 31 10.04 -3.84 3.52
N VAL A 32 9.47 -2.65 3.74
CA VAL A 32 9.45 -1.98 5.05
C VAL A 32 8.74 -2.79 6.13
N PHE A 33 7.81 -3.65 5.72
CA PHE A 33 7.07 -4.55 6.61
C PHE A 33 7.74 -5.91 6.83
N SER A 34 8.88 -6.18 6.18
CA SER A 34 9.62 -7.44 6.38
C SER A 34 10.33 -7.45 7.74
N PRO A 35 10.04 -8.44 8.62
CA PRO A 35 10.81 -8.63 9.84
C PRO A 35 12.25 -9.08 9.55
N PHE A 36 12.50 -9.69 8.38
CA PHE A 36 13.83 -10.13 7.97
C PHE A 36 14.68 -8.95 7.51
N TYR A 37 14.10 -8.04 6.71
CA TYR A 37 14.80 -6.84 6.28
C TYR A 37 15.11 -5.93 7.46
N TYR A 38 14.16 -5.78 8.39
CA TYR A 38 14.39 -5.05 9.64
C TYR A 38 15.61 -5.58 10.42
N ARG A 39 15.69 -6.91 10.62
CA ARG A 39 16.84 -7.54 11.31
C ARG A 39 18.14 -7.38 10.53
N ALA A 40 18.09 -7.49 9.20
CA ALA A 40 19.27 -7.31 8.34
C ALA A 40 19.82 -5.88 8.43
N ARG A 41 18.95 -4.85 8.29
CA ARG A 41 19.34 -3.44 8.45
C ARG A 41 19.93 -3.11 9.81
N ARG A 42 19.42 -3.73 10.88
CA ARG A 42 19.95 -3.56 12.24
C ARG A 42 21.36 -4.12 12.41
N ARG A 43 21.74 -5.14 11.64
CA ARG A 43 23.09 -5.71 11.63
C ARG A 43 24.02 -4.97 10.67
N ASN A 44 23.49 -4.58 9.51
CA ASN A 44 24.20 -3.85 8.48
C ASN A 44 23.27 -2.81 7.84
N PRO A 45 23.42 -1.50 8.15
CA PRO A 45 22.63 -0.44 7.54
C PRO A 45 22.72 -0.43 6.00
N GLY A 46 23.83 -0.89 5.42
CA GLY A 46 24.04 -1.04 3.98
C GLY A 46 23.46 -2.33 3.38
N THR A 47 22.46 -2.94 4.01
CA THR A 47 21.80 -4.15 3.46
C THR A 47 21.18 -3.85 2.09
N ASP A 48 21.42 -4.71 1.10
CA ASP A 48 20.80 -4.61 -0.22
C ASP A 48 19.27 -4.71 -0.13
N ALA A 49 18.57 -3.61 -0.46
CA ALA A 49 17.11 -3.54 -0.44
C ALA A 49 16.47 -4.56 -1.40
N TYR A 50 17.10 -4.83 -2.54
CA TYR A 50 16.57 -5.77 -3.54
C TYR A 50 16.60 -7.22 -3.03
N ALA A 51 17.52 -7.53 -2.11
CA ALA A 51 17.53 -8.81 -1.44
C ALA A 51 16.34 -9.01 -0.50
N HIS A 52 15.52 -7.99 -0.23
CA HIS A 52 14.34 -8.08 0.61
C HIS A 52 13.11 -7.50 -0.08
N SER A 53 12.97 -7.75 -1.39
CA SER A 53 11.80 -7.32 -2.16
C SER A 53 10.60 -8.21 -1.85
N ALA A 54 9.38 -7.69 -2.00
CA ALA A 54 8.20 -8.48 -1.69
C ALA A 54 6.99 -8.07 -2.52
N LEU A 55 6.06 -8.99 -2.69
CA LEU A 55 4.73 -8.70 -3.26
C LEU A 55 3.67 -8.99 -2.21
N ASN A 56 2.84 -7.98 -1.91
CA ASN A 56 1.61 -8.14 -1.13
C ASN A 56 0.41 -8.03 -2.06
N VAL A 57 -0.50 -9.01 -2.04
CA VAL A 57 -1.75 -8.97 -2.78
C VAL A 57 -2.88 -9.40 -1.85
N ALA A 58 -3.91 -8.57 -1.73
CA ALA A 58 -5.08 -8.81 -0.91
C ALA A 58 -6.34 -8.63 -1.76
N LEU A 59 -7.13 -9.69 -1.89
CA LEU A 59 -8.50 -9.67 -2.41
C LEU A 59 -9.47 -9.67 -1.23
N TYR A 60 -10.34 -8.67 -1.20
CA TYR A 60 -11.39 -8.50 -0.21
C TYR A 60 -12.77 -8.72 -0.84
N GLY A 61 -13.75 -9.12 -0.01
CA GLY A 61 -15.05 -9.57 -0.48
C GLY A 61 -15.09 -11.08 -0.69
N GLY A 62 -16.07 -11.56 -1.47
CA GLY A 62 -16.19 -12.98 -1.82
C GLY A 62 -15.68 -13.27 -3.23
N PRO A 63 -14.70 -14.19 -3.44
CA PRO A 63 -13.84 -14.85 -2.45
C PRO A 63 -12.64 -14.00 -2.00
N ALA A 64 -12.32 -14.03 -0.71
CA ALA A 64 -11.13 -13.35 -0.16
C ALA A 64 -9.87 -14.21 -0.30
N ARG A 65 -8.74 -13.59 -0.63
CA ARG A 65 -7.41 -14.21 -0.70
C ARG A 65 -6.36 -13.20 -0.28
N TRP A 66 -5.28 -13.68 0.33
CA TRP A 66 -4.18 -12.83 0.72
C TRP A 66 -2.85 -13.56 0.54
N ALA A 67 -1.87 -12.88 -0.03
CA ALA A 67 -0.50 -13.36 -0.17
C ALA A 67 0.47 -12.23 0.20
N PHE A 68 1.52 -12.56 0.92
CA PHE A 68 2.66 -11.68 1.14
C PHE A 68 3.94 -12.50 1.07
N THR A 69 4.66 -12.37 -0.06
CA THR A 69 5.85 -13.18 -0.34
C THR A 69 7.09 -12.31 -0.45
N GLU A 70 8.12 -12.63 0.35
CA GLU A 70 9.48 -12.08 0.23
C GLU A 70 10.32 -12.86 -0.80
N TYR A 71 11.07 -12.11 -1.59
CA TYR A 71 11.98 -12.59 -2.62
C TYR A 71 13.41 -12.12 -2.33
N GLY A 72 14.36 -13.04 -2.46
CA GLY A 72 15.79 -12.73 -2.41
C GLY A 72 16.28 -12.17 -3.73
N ARG A 73 17.50 -11.60 -3.72
CA ARG A 73 18.07 -10.83 -4.84
C ARG A 73 17.99 -11.57 -6.18
N GLY A 74 18.29 -12.86 -6.21
CA GLY A 74 18.27 -13.68 -7.44
C GLY A 74 16.88 -13.91 -8.05
N ALA A 75 15.79 -13.59 -7.35
CA ALA A 75 14.42 -13.67 -7.85
C ALA A 75 13.84 -12.29 -8.20
N VAL A 76 14.65 -11.23 -8.17
CA VAL A 76 14.21 -9.85 -8.37
C VAL A 76 14.94 -9.25 -9.57
N SER A 77 14.17 -8.69 -10.49
CA SER A 77 14.70 -7.89 -11.61
C SER A 77 13.92 -6.59 -11.68
N CYS A 78 14.64 -5.47 -11.75
CA CYS A 78 14.05 -4.15 -11.90
C CYS A 78 14.61 -3.49 -13.16
N ARG A 79 13.71 -3.17 -14.10
CA ARG A 79 13.97 -2.43 -15.34
C ARG A 79 13.18 -1.13 -15.29
N ALA A 80 13.46 -0.21 -16.21
CA ALA A 80 12.84 1.12 -16.24
C ALA A 80 11.30 1.10 -16.14
N ASN A 81 10.65 0.12 -16.78
CA ASN A 81 9.18 0.00 -16.80
C ASN A 81 8.67 -1.33 -16.21
N GLN A 82 9.50 -2.10 -15.49
CA GLN A 82 9.10 -3.43 -15.02
C GLN A 82 9.81 -3.85 -13.74
N LEU A 83 9.02 -4.25 -12.74
CA LEU A 83 9.48 -4.96 -11.54
C LEU A 83 9.04 -6.43 -11.63
N THR A 84 9.98 -7.36 -11.55
CA THR A 84 9.72 -8.81 -11.51
C THR A 84 10.09 -9.35 -10.14
N LEU A 85 9.17 -10.10 -9.54
CA LEU A 85 9.24 -10.67 -8.19
C LEU A 85 8.88 -12.16 -8.26
N GLY A 86 9.89 -13.01 -8.43
CA GLY A 86 9.68 -14.44 -8.66
C GLY A 86 8.87 -14.71 -9.92
N GLY A 87 7.67 -15.28 -9.75
CA GLY A 87 6.74 -15.56 -10.85
C GLY A 87 5.78 -14.41 -11.18
N SER A 88 5.79 -13.34 -10.38
CA SER A 88 4.90 -12.19 -10.51
C SER A 88 5.64 -11.00 -11.15
N GLN A 89 4.89 -10.10 -11.78
CA GLN A 89 5.43 -8.95 -12.50
C GLN A 89 4.49 -7.74 -12.40
N LEU A 90 5.07 -6.56 -12.22
CA LEU A 90 4.41 -5.26 -12.38
C LEU A 90 5.07 -4.57 -13.58
N ARG A 91 4.31 -4.26 -14.62
CA ARG A 91 4.83 -3.68 -15.87
C ARG A 91 4.03 -2.43 -16.25
N TRP A 92 4.73 -1.33 -16.48
CA TRP A 92 4.16 -0.14 -17.09
C TRP A 92 4.20 -0.27 -18.61
N ASN A 93 3.05 -0.19 -19.26
CA ASN A 93 2.91 -0.35 -20.72
C ASN A 93 2.80 0.99 -21.49
N GLY A 94 2.94 2.12 -20.79
CA GLY A 94 2.80 3.47 -21.35
C GLY A 94 1.43 4.11 -21.11
N GLN A 95 0.38 3.29 -20.99
CA GLN A 95 -1.00 3.75 -20.71
C GLN A 95 -1.47 3.39 -19.30
N GLY A 96 -0.80 2.42 -18.67
CA GLY A 96 -1.24 1.88 -17.41
C GLY A 96 -0.27 0.86 -16.82
N LEU A 97 -0.68 0.29 -15.69
CA LEU A 97 0.06 -0.74 -14.97
C LEU A 97 -0.61 -2.10 -15.16
N GLU A 98 0.15 -3.06 -15.66
CA GLU A 98 -0.24 -4.46 -15.74
C GLU A 98 0.49 -5.28 -14.68
N CYS A 99 -0.26 -5.94 -13.81
CA CYS A 99 0.27 -6.77 -12.73
C CYS A 99 -0.10 -8.23 -12.98
N LEU A 100 0.85 -9.01 -13.48
CA LEU A 100 0.72 -10.46 -13.53
C LEU A 100 1.05 -11.03 -12.14
N VAL A 101 0.06 -11.65 -11.51
CA VAL A 101 0.17 -12.21 -10.16
C VAL A 101 0.29 -13.72 -10.26
N ASN A 102 1.30 -14.29 -9.63
CA ASN A 102 1.49 -15.73 -9.49
C ASN A 102 2.02 -16.04 -8.10
N GLU A 103 1.13 -15.96 -7.12
CA GLU A 103 1.44 -16.05 -5.70
C GLU A 103 0.75 -17.25 -5.03
N ARG A 104 1.23 -17.60 -3.85
CA ARG A 104 0.56 -18.55 -2.95
C ARG A 104 0.12 -17.84 -1.69
N CYS A 105 -1.12 -18.08 -1.30
CA CYS A 105 -1.72 -17.48 -0.12
C CYS A 105 -1.06 -17.94 1.18
N ALA A 106 -1.22 -17.10 2.19
CA ALA A 106 -0.86 -17.37 3.58
C ALA A 106 -1.87 -16.69 4.52
N PRO A 107 -2.03 -17.14 5.78
CA PRO A 107 -1.56 -18.43 6.29
C PRO A 107 -2.33 -19.61 5.69
N LEU A 108 -3.53 -19.37 5.14
CA LEU A 108 -4.33 -20.40 4.50
C LEU A 108 -3.79 -20.68 3.09
N PRO A 109 -3.45 -21.94 2.77
CA PRO A 109 -2.90 -22.28 1.46
C PRO A 109 -3.95 -22.12 0.36
N GLY A 110 -3.53 -21.58 -0.77
CA GLY A 110 -4.36 -21.36 -1.94
C GLY A 110 -3.54 -20.69 -3.04
N GLY A 111 -3.92 -20.90 -4.29
CA GLY A 111 -3.31 -20.16 -5.39
C GLY A 111 -3.95 -18.78 -5.52
N LEU A 112 -3.12 -17.79 -5.83
CA LEU A 112 -3.52 -16.44 -6.18
C LEU A 112 -2.84 -16.11 -7.51
N ARG A 113 -3.54 -16.39 -8.61
CA ARG A 113 -3.02 -16.26 -9.96
C ARG A 113 -4.00 -15.55 -10.87
N GLY A 114 -3.51 -14.54 -11.57
CA GLY A 114 -4.32 -13.68 -12.40
C GLY A 114 -3.60 -12.45 -12.90
N LEU A 115 -4.40 -11.52 -13.41
CA LEU A 115 -3.98 -10.27 -13.97
C LEU A 115 -4.81 -9.13 -13.39
N VAL A 116 -4.12 -8.07 -12.97
CA VAL A 116 -4.73 -6.80 -12.62
C VAL A 116 -4.24 -5.77 -13.61
N ARG A 117 -5.15 -5.08 -14.29
CA ARG A 117 -4.79 -3.97 -15.19
C ARG A 117 -5.36 -2.69 -14.64
N LEU A 118 -4.50 -1.70 -14.48
CA LEU A 118 -4.86 -0.33 -14.15
C LEU A 118 -4.66 0.53 -15.39
N GLU A 119 -5.72 1.20 -15.82
CA GLU A 119 -5.69 2.21 -16.87
C GLU A 119 -5.60 3.59 -16.22
N ALA A 120 -4.55 4.33 -16.56
CA ALA A 120 -4.26 5.64 -16.01
C ALA A 120 -4.50 6.72 -17.09
N PRO A 121 -5.71 7.29 -17.19
CA PRO A 121 -6.02 8.30 -18.21
C PRO A 121 -5.12 9.54 -18.09
N ALA A 122 -4.64 9.82 -16.89
CA ALA A 122 -3.65 10.85 -16.64
C ALA A 122 -2.74 10.46 -15.46
N LEU A 123 -1.50 10.91 -15.53
CA LEU A 123 -0.54 10.85 -14.43
C LEU A 123 -0.43 12.22 -13.76
N THR A 124 -0.12 12.23 -12.46
CA THR A 124 0.33 13.45 -11.79
C THR A 124 1.85 13.55 -11.85
N GLY A 125 2.36 14.78 -11.89
CA GLY A 125 3.77 15.08 -11.67
C GLY A 125 4.11 15.34 -10.20
N LEU A 126 3.19 15.06 -9.27
CA LEU A 126 3.34 15.47 -7.88
C LEU A 126 4.35 14.58 -7.15
N CYS A 127 5.23 15.22 -6.39
CA CYS A 127 6.18 14.58 -5.50
C CYS A 127 6.20 15.34 -4.17
N VAL A 128 5.74 14.70 -3.10
CA VAL A 128 5.59 15.30 -1.78
C VAL A 128 6.60 14.67 -0.81
N PRO A 129 7.53 15.45 -0.24
CA PRO A 129 8.34 14.97 0.88
C PRO A 129 7.47 14.92 2.13
N LEU A 130 7.12 13.71 2.59
CA LEU A 130 6.32 13.55 3.82
C LEU A 130 7.18 13.60 5.08
N ALA A 131 8.46 13.21 4.97
CA ALA A 131 9.42 13.39 6.03
C ALA A 131 10.11 14.75 5.86
N ARG A 132 10.24 15.52 6.95
CA ARG A 132 10.80 16.89 6.92
C ARG A 132 12.24 16.95 6.41
N ASP A 133 13.02 15.90 6.65
CA ASP A 133 14.39 15.76 6.17
C ASP A 133 14.48 15.26 4.71
N GLY A 134 13.34 15.10 4.03
CA GLY A 134 13.27 14.59 2.66
C GLY A 134 13.55 13.09 2.55
N SER A 135 13.68 12.37 3.66
CA SER A 135 14.00 10.93 3.68
C SER A 135 12.87 10.02 3.19
N HIS A 136 11.67 10.58 2.99
CA HIS A 136 10.50 9.87 2.47
C HIS A 136 9.73 10.73 1.47
N LEU A 137 9.59 10.22 0.25
CA LEU A 137 8.87 10.85 -0.85
C LEU A 137 7.64 10.04 -1.19
N TRP A 138 6.49 10.70 -1.29
CA TRP A 138 5.24 10.15 -1.77
C TRP A 138 4.85 10.77 -3.11
N ARG A 139 4.40 9.93 -4.05
CA ARG A 139 4.03 10.33 -5.41
C ARG A 139 2.70 9.69 -5.80
N PRO A 140 1.57 10.42 -5.75
CA PRO A 140 0.27 9.91 -6.18
C PRO A 140 0.19 9.84 -7.72
N LEU A 141 0.76 8.79 -8.30
CA LEU A 141 0.99 8.66 -9.75
C LEU A 141 -0.30 8.72 -10.58
N ALA A 142 -1.28 7.86 -10.30
CA ALA A 142 -2.55 7.82 -11.02
C ALA A 142 -3.75 7.72 -10.06
N PRO A 143 -4.17 8.83 -9.44
CA PRO A 143 -5.25 8.80 -8.46
C PRO A 143 -6.62 8.50 -9.04
N HIS A 144 -6.87 8.96 -10.25
CA HIS A 144 -8.11 8.77 -10.97
C HIS A 144 -7.93 7.71 -12.07
N ALA A 145 -7.90 6.43 -11.68
CA ALA A 145 -7.74 5.31 -12.61
C ALA A 145 -8.96 4.39 -12.68
N ARG A 146 -9.01 3.53 -13.70
CA ARG A 146 -9.90 2.37 -13.79
C ARG A 146 -9.08 1.09 -13.65
N VAL A 147 -9.64 0.09 -13.00
CA VAL A 147 -8.97 -1.20 -12.80
C VAL A 147 -9.88 -2.33 -13.26
N SER A 148 -9.30 -3.29 -13.98
CA SER A 148 -9.88 -4.60 -14.22
C SER A 148 -9.09 -5.66 -13.46
N VAL A 149 -9.81 -6.57 -12.82
CA VAL A 149 -9.27 -7.67 -12.02
C VAL A 149 -9.77 -8.97 -12.63
N GLU A 150 -8.83 -9.84 -13.01
CA GLU A 150 -9.12 -11.15 -13.62
C GLU A 150 -8.21 -12.20 -13.01
N PHE A 151 -8.72 -12.99 -12.06
CA PHE A 151 -7.97 -14.08 -11.43
C PHE A 151 -8.52 -15.43 -11.82
N GLU A 152 -7.69 -16.31 -12.41
CA GLU A 152 -8.09 -17.71 -12.62
C GLU A 152 -8.12 -18.49 -11.30
N GLN A 153 -7.34 -18.04 -10.30
CA GLN A 153 -7.39 -18.54 -8.93
C GLN A 153 -7.45 -17.31 -8.01
N PRO A 154 -8.58 -17.00 -7.37
CA PRO A 154 -9.72 -17.88 -7.05
C PRO A 154 -10.94 -17.85 -7.99
N ARG A 155 -10.80 -17.53 -9.30
CA ARG A 155 -11.93 -17.35 -10.25
C ARG A 155 -12.81 -16.14 -9.91
N VAL A 156 -12.19 -14.98 -9.91
CA VAL A 156 -12.87 -13.71 -9.67
C VAL A 156 -12.59 -12.75 -10.81
N ARG A 157 -13.65 -12.06 -11.26
CA ARG A 157 -13.58 -11.04 -12.30
C ARG A 157 -14.47 -9.87 -11.97
N TRP A 158 -13.92 -8.67 -12.01
CA TRP A 158 -14.67 -7.43 -11.80
C TRP A 158 -13.88 -6.23 -12.31
N GLN A 159 -14.56 -5.09 -12.38
CA GLN A 159 -13.97 -3.80 -12.72
C GLN A 159 -14.38 -2.75 -11.68
N GLY A 160 -13.60 -1.69 -11.59
CA GLY A 160 -13.78 -0.71 -10.53
C GLY A 160 -12.91 0.54 -10.62
N SER A 161 -13.08 1.42 -9.65
CA SER A 161 -12.20 2.57 -9.46
C SER A 161 -10.85 2.11 -8.92
N GLY A 162 -9.77 2.66 -9.47
CA GLY A 162 -8.40 2.37 -9.04
C GLY A 162 -7.62 3.60 -8.62
N TYR A 163 -6.54 3.36 -7.90
CA TYR A 163 -5.54 4.35 -7.51
C TYR A 163 -4.15 3.72 -7.56
N LEU A 164 -3.16 4.49 -8.01
CA LEU A 164 -1.75 4.11 -8.01
C LEU A 164 -0.91 5.21 -7.37
N ASP A 165 -0.04 4.83 -6.44
CA ASP A 165 1.04 5.69 -5.99
C ASP A 165 2.37 4.95 -5.88
N SER A 166 3.42 5.73 -5.63
CA SER A 166 4.69 5.19 -5.20
C SER A 166 5.21 5.96 -4.00
N ASN A 167 5.97 5.26 -3.17
CA ASN A 167 6.71 5.87 -2.08
C ASN A 167 8.16 5.38 -2.13
N GLU A 168 9.07 6.24 -1.72
CA GLU A 168 10.50 5.98 -1.71
C GLU A 168 11.10 6.57 -0.45
N GLY A 169 12.04 5.85 0.17
CA GLY A 169 12.74 6.39 1.33
C GLY A 169 14.16 5.88 1.47
N THR A 170 15.00 6.69 2.11
CA THR A 170 16.44 6.45 2.25
C THR A 170 16.81 5.73 3.54
N GLY A 171 15.88 5.58 4.48
CA GLY A 171 16.10 4.91 5.77
C GLY A 171 14.83 4.27 6.33
N PRO A 172 14.88 3.67 7.54
CA PRO A 172 13.74 2.96 8.12
C PRO A 172 12.51 3.84 8.33
N LEU A 173 11.33 3.32 7.97
CA LEU A 173 10.07 4.06 8.05
C LEU A 173 9.72 4.48 9.49
N GLU A 174 10.01 3.60 10.45
CA GLU A 174 9.81 3.80 11.88
C GLU A 174 10.70 4.89 12.51
N SER A 175 11.74 5.34 11.80
CA SER A 175 12.57 6.46 12.22
C SER A 175 12.00 7.80 11.78
N ALA A 176 11.26 7.82 10.65
CA ALA A 176 10.69 9.04 10.08
C ALA A 176 9.31 9.39 10.68
N PHE A 177 8.47 8.38 10.97
CA PHE A 177 7.08 8.60 11.38
C PHE A 177 6.68 7.78 12.61
N SER A 178 5.77 8.34 13.40
CA SER A 178 5.13 7.65 14.54
C SER A 178 3.78 7.04 14.16
N ARG A 179 3.01 7.72 13.32
CA ARG A 179 1.74 7.27 12.76
C ARG A 179 1.38 8.01 11.47
N TRP A 180 0.43 7.47 10.74
CA TRP A 180 -0.33 8.23 9.75
C TRP A 180 -1.75 7.69 9.60
N SER A 181 -2.63 8.51 9.05
CA SER A 181 -3.88 8.07 8.44
C SER A 181 -3.90 8.52 6.98
N TRP A 182 -4.33 7.65 6.09
CA TRP A 182 -4.44 7.95 4.68
C TRP A 182 -5.84 7.59 4.19
N LEU A 183 -6.39 8.40 3.31
CA LEU A 183 -7.69 8.17 2.71
C LEU A 183 -7.64 8.54 1.24
N ARG A 184 -8.30 7.72 0.40
CA ARG A 184 -8.79 8.15 -0.90
C ARG A 184 -10.28 7.91 -1.04
N ALA A 185 -10.95 8.79 -1.78
CA ALA A 185 -12.35 8.64 -2.16
C ALA A 185 -12.52 9.00 -3.64
N ARG A 186 -13.15 8.11 -4.41
CA ARG A 186 -13.55 8.43 -5.79
C ARG A 186 -14.89 9.16 -5.73
N GLY A 187 -14.89 10.44 -6.09
CA GLY A 187 -16.10 11.19 -6.41
C GLY A 187 -16.43 11.12 -7.90
N ALA A 188 -17.45 11.85 -8.32
CA ALA A 188 -17.89 11.91 -9.72
C ALA A 188 -16.78 12.39 -10.67
N ASP A 189 -16.21 13.57 -10.40
CA ASP A 189 -15.25 14.22 -11.33
C ASP A 189 -13.79 14.13 -10.85
N SER A 190 -13.58 13.82 -9.58
CA SER A 190 -12.27 13.88 -8.93
C SER A 190 -12.05 12.75 -7.93
N THR A 191 -10.80 12.39 -7.71
CA THR A 191 -10.40 11.58 -6.56
C THR A 191 -9.88 12.50 -5.46
N THR A 192 -10.51 12.44 -4.29
CA THR A 192 -10.05 13.15 -3.09
C THR A 192 -9.04 12.26 -2.36
N ILE A 193 -7.89 12.82 -2.00
CA ILE A 193 -6.87 12.16 -1.18
C ILE A 193 -6.61 13.04 0.03
N ILE A 194 -6.59 12.43 1.22
CA ILE A 194 -6.12 13.07 2.44
C ILE A 194 -5.05 12.18 3.05
N TYR A 195 -3.81 12.67 3.08
CA TYR A 195 -2.69 12.02 3.73
C TYR A 195 -2.31 12.83 4.96
N ASP A 196 -2.52 12.26 6.12
CA ASP A 196 -2.23 12.87 7.40
C ASP A 196 -1.13 12.10 8.12
N VAL A 197 0.01 12.75 8.32
CA VAL A 197 1.25 12.16 8.81
C VAL A 197 1.67 12.78 10.12
N GLN A 198 2.24 11.97 11.02
CA GLN A 198 2.89 12.42 12.24
C GLN A 198 4.37 12.04 12.19
N PRO A 199 5.24 12.94 11.71
CA PRO A 199 6.68 12.75 11.76
C PRO A 199 7.18 12.59 13.21
N CYS A 200 8.28 11.87 13.39
CA CYS A 200 8.93 11.76 14.69
C CYS A 200 9.50 13.12 15.13
N GLY A 201 9.13 13.58 16.33
CA GLY A 201 9.66 14.83 16.89
C GLY A 201 9.16 16.12 16.21
N ALA A 202 8.13 16.05 15.37
CA ALA A 202 7.53 17.19 14.70
C ALA A 202 5.99 17.16 14.78
N PRO A 203 5.30 18.30 14.57
CA PRO A 203 3.84 18.37 14.55
C PRO A 203 3.22 17.53 13.43
N ARG A 204 1.92 17.27 13.56
CA ARG A 204 1.09 16.60 12.56
C ARG A 204 1.00 17.45 11.29
N GLU A 205 1.15 16.83 10.13
CA GLU A 205 1.03 17.49 8.82
C GLU A 205 -0.03 16.77 7.98
N ARG A 206 -0.75 17.54 7.14
CA ARG A 206 -1.82 17.00 6.31
C ARG A 206 -1.73 17.54 4.88
N HIS A 207 -1.71 16.61 3.93
CA HIS A 207 -1.82 16.89 2.50
C HIS A 207 -3.22 16.50 2.03
N ALA A 208 -3.95 17.46 1.49
CA ALA A 208 -5.34 17.28 1.06
C ALA A 208 -5.47 17.74 -0.39
N LEU A 209 -5.77 16.79 -1.27
CA LEU A 209 -5.73 16.96 -2.72
C LEU A 209 -7.02 16.47 -3.36
N ARG A 210 -7.52 17.20 -4.34
CA ARG A 210 -8.47 16.69 -5.33
C ARG A 210 -7.74 16.52 -6.65
N VAL A 211 -7.89 15.36 -7.27
CA VAL A 211 -7.23 15.04 -8.53
C VAL A 211 -8.27 14.67 -9.57
N SER A 212 -8.36 15.46 -10.64
CA SER A 212 -9.34 15.24 -11.72
C SER A 212 -8.97 14.02 -12.57
N ALA A 213 -9.92 13.56 -13.39
CA ALA A 213 -9.67 12.50 -14.38
C ALA A 213 -8.57 12.88 -15.42
N ARG A 214 -8.26 14.17 -15.56
CA ARG A 214 -7.18 14.68 -16.43
C ARG A 214 -5.85 14.88 -15.70
N GLY A 215 -5.76 14.48 -14.42
CA GLY A 215 -4.55 14.59 -13.62
C GLY A 215 -4.29 15.98 -13.04
N ALA A 216 -5.23 16.92 -13.19
CA ALA A 216 -5.12 18.24 -12.56
C ALA A 216 -5.23 18.07 -11.04
N VAL A 217 -4.27 18.65 -10.31
CA VAL A 217 -4.16 18.56 -8.85
C VAL A 217 -4.57 19.88 -8.23
N GLU A 218 -5.58 19.84 -7.35
CA GLU A 218 -6.09 20.99 -6.63
C GLU A 218 -5.99 20.73 -5.12
N PRO A 219 -5.13 21.47 -4.40
CA PRO A 219 -5.13 21.44 -2.94
C PRO A 219 -6.45 21.99 -2.38
N PHE A 220 -6.88 21.47 -1.23
CA PHE A 220 -8.04 22.01 -0.51
C PHE A 220 -7.84 21.96 1.00
N SER A 221 -8.67 22.70 1.74
CA SER A 221 -8.69 22.62 3.19
C SER A 221 -9.43 21.35 3.64
N ALA A 222 -8.68 20.34 4.09
CA ALA A 222 -9.30 19.11 4.58
C ALA A 222 -10.09 19.36 5.87
N PRO A 223 -11.29 18.79 5.99
CA PRO A 223 -12.07 18.91 7.21
C PRO A 223 -11.37 18.25 8.40
N PRO A 224 -11.74 18.61 9.65
CA PRO A 224 -11.19 17.97 10.83
C PRO A 224 -11.50 16.46 10.85
N PRO A 225 -10.59 15.65 11.41
CA PRO A 225 -10.81 14.21 11.52
C PRO A 225 -11.82 13.93 12.63
N VAL A 226 -12.74 13.01 12.37
CA VAL A 226 -13.76 12.55 13.32
C VAL A 226 -13.42 11.12 13.76
N PRO A 227 -13.52 10.77 15.06
CA PRO A 227 -13.20 9.42 15.54
C PRO A 227 -14.04 8.32 14.86
N LEU A 228 -13.39 7.19 14.58
CA LEU A 228 -14.01 5.94 14.13
C LEU A 228 -13.87 4.86 15.22
N PRO A 229 -14.68 3.80 15.18
CA PRO A 229 -14.46 2.63 16.03
C PRO A 229 -13.02 2.11 15.89
N ARG A 230 -12.41 1.70 17.00
CA ARG A 230 -11.04 1.16 16.98
C ARG A 230 -10.94 -0.08 16.08
N SER A 231 -9.72 -0.40 15.65
CA SER A 231 -9.44 -1.67 14.96
C SER A 231 -9.62 -2.86 15.92
N ARG A 232 -9.67 -4.09 15.41
CA ARG A 232 -9.72 -5.31 16.26
C ARG A 232 -8.47 -5.45 17.13
N TRP A 233 -7.35 -4.90 16.68
CA TRP A 233 -6.11 -4.80 17.48
C TRP A 233 -6.04 -3.55 18.36
N GLY A 234 -7.13 -2.79 18.44
CA GLY A 234 -7.22 -1.59 19.28
C GLY A 234 -6.42 -0.41 18.73
N ILE A 235 -6.23 -0.28 17.42
CA ILE A 235 -5.65 0.93 16.82
C ILE A 235 -6.71 2.04 16.82
N ALA A 236 -6.33 3.25 17.24
CA ALA A 236 -7.18 4.43 17.14
C ALA A 236 -7.34 4.82 15.66
N GLN A 237 -8.58 5.04 15.24
CA GLN A 237 -8.92 5.38 13.86
C GLN A 237 -9.72 6.68 13.87
N GLU A 238 -9.52 7.49 12.84
CA GLU A 238 -10.22 8.75 12.63
C GLU A 238 -10.32 8.98 11.13
N ALA A 239 -11.40 9.56 10.63
CA ALA A 239 -11.55 9.90 9.22
C ALA A 239 -12.08 11.32 9.07
N PRO A 240 -11.58 12.11 8.10
CA PRO A 240 -12.14 13.42 7.81
C PRO A 240 -13.59 13.33 7.33
N ALA A 241 -14.41 14.29 7.75
CA ALA A 241 -15.80 14.44 7.31
C ALA A 241 -16.19 15.92 7.32
N ASP A 242 -16.94 16.36 6.32
CA ASP A 242 -17.46 17.73 6.24
C ASP A 242 -18.20 18.14 7.53
N PRO A 243 -18.24 19.43 7.88
CA PRO A 243 -18.90 19.90 9.10
C PRO A 243 -20.33 19.37 9.25
N GLY A 244 -20.66 18.87 10.44
CA GLY A 244 -21.96 18.27 10.74
C GLY A 244 -22.15 16.84 10.23
N CYS A 245 -21.18 16.25 9.52
CA CYS A 245 -21.23 14.87 9.06
C CYS A 245 -20.39 13.95 9.95
N ALA A 246 -20.84 12.70 10.10
CA ALA A 246 -20.10 11.66 10.83
C ALA A 246 -19.68 10.54 9.86
N PRO A 247 -18.37 10.22 9.77
CA PRO A 247 -17.93 9.11 8.96
C PRO A 247 -18.37 7.78 9.60
N ARG A 248 -18.71 6.79 8.78
CA ARG A 248 -19.17 5.47 9.24
C ARG A 248 -18.29 4.38 8.65
N LEU A 249 -17.81 3.51 9.54
CA LEU A 249 -17.12 2.29 9.11
C LEU A 249 -18.11 1.38 8.38
N GLN A 250 -17.87 1.12 7.10
CA GLN A 250 -18.73 0.30 6.25
C GLN A 250 -18.23 -1.14 6.18
N MET A 251 -16.94 -1.33 5.94
CA MET A 251 -16.33 -2.66 5.84
C MET A 251 -14.89 -2.65 6.35
N ARG A 252 -14.50 -3.67 7.11
CA ARG A 252 -13.09 -3.88 7.47
C ARG A 252 -12.43 -4.72 6.38
N LEU A 253 -11.32 -4.23 5.84
CA LEU A 253 -10.56 -4.92 4.80
C LEU A 253 -9.35 -5.64 5.42
N GLU A 254 -8.46 -4.89 6.07
CA GLU A 254 -7.26 -5.42 6.74
C GLU A 254 -7.26 -5.00 8.22
N ASP A 255 -6.85 -5.92 9.10
CA ASP A 255 -6.73 -5.64 10.52
C ASP A 255 -5.51 -6.39 11.09
N ALA A 256 -4.47 -5.62 11.39
CA ALA A 256 -3.19 -6.08 11.89
C ALA A 256 -2.77 -5.29 13.15
N PRO A 257 -1.81 -5.79 13.94
CA PRO A 257 -1.42 -5.18 15.22
C PRO A 257 -0.95 -3.72 15.17
N PHE A 258 -0.53 -3.24 14.01
CA PHE A 258 0.02 -1.90 13.78
C PHE A 258 -0.62 -1.18 12.58
N TYR A 259 -1.51 -1.85 11.84
CA TYR A 259 -2.07 -1.36 10.59
C TYR A 259 -3.54 -1.80 10.45
N SER A 260 -4.41 -0.90 9.99
CA SER A 260 -5.77 -1.25 9.58
C SER A 260 -6.14 -0.57 8.27
N ARG A 261 -6.94 -1.28 7.47
CA ARG A 261 -7.58 -0.75 6.25
C ARG A 261 -9.07 -1.04 6.28
N SER A 262 -9.87 -0.05 5.92
CA SER A 262 -11.33 -0.15 5.92
C SER A 262 -11.94 0.64 4.77
N LEU A 263 -13.18 0.30 4.42
CA LEU A 263 -14.07 1.20 3.69
C LEU A 263 -14.85 2.05 4.68
N VAL A 264 -14.85 3.36 4.45
CA VAL A 264 -15.52 4.36 5.29
C VAL A 264 -16.46 5.17 4.41
N ALA A 265 -17.74 5.18 4.75
CA ALA A 265 -18.70 6.11 4.19
C ALA A 265 -18.53 7.46 4.87
N THR A 266 -18.33 8.54 4.10
CA THR A 266 -18.15 9.90 4.63
C THR A 266 -18.69 10.93 3.64
N ARG A 267 -18.72 12.21 4.05
CA ARG A 267 -18.96 13.33 3.15
C ARG A 267 -17.70 14.18 3.07
N LEU A 268 -17.21 14.41 1.85
CA LEU A 268 -16.02 15.22 1.60
C LEU A 268 -16.31 16.17 0.45
N CYS A 269 -15.97 17.45 0.62
CA CYS A 269 -16.15 18.47 -0.42
C CYS A 269 -17.61 18.57 -0.90
N GLY A 270 -18.58 18.35 -0.01
CA GLY A 270 -20.00 18.37 -0.33
C GLY A 270 -20.53 17.09 -0.98
N GLU A 271 -19.71 16.05 -1.20
CA GLU A 271 -20.11 14.81 -1.87
C GLU A 271 -20.14 13.63 -0.89
N ALA A 272 -21.18 12.81 -0.96
CA ALA A 272 -21.24 11.55 -0.21
C ALA A 272 -20.41 10.48 -0.93
N VAL A 273 -19.40 9.94 -0.26
CA VAL A 273 -18.40 9.07 -0.88
C VAL A 273 -18.09 7.85 -0.01
N THR A 274 -17.69 6.76 -0.67
CA THR A 274 -17.04 5.62 -0.02
C THR A 274 -15.54 5.75 -0.20
N ALA A 275 -14.83 5.74 0.91
CA ALA A 275 -13.41 5.97 0.95
C ALA A 275 -12.63 4.72 1.37
N VAL A 276 -11.53 4.43 0.69
CA VAL A 276 -10.50 3.53 1.21
C VAL A 276 -9.74 4.31 2.26
N HIS A 277 -9.71 3.80 3.49
CA HIS A 277 -9.12 4.47 4.64
C HIS A 277 -8.13 3.54 5.35
N GLU A 278 -6.97 4.09 5.68
CA GLU A 278 -5.86 3.39 6.32
C GLU A 278 -5.43 4.10 7.60
N SER A 279 -5.04 3.31 8.60
CA SER A 279 -4.42 3.81 9.83
C SER A 279 -3.19 2.96 10.15
N LEU A 280 -2.02 3.62 10.24
CA LEU A 280 -0.74 3.00 10.56
C LEU A 280 -0.20 3.58 11.88
N SER A 281 0.27 2.71 12.76
CA SER A 281 1.02 3.08 13.96
C SER A 281 2.42 2.47 13.92
N LEU A 282 3.41 3.32 13.63
CA LEU A 282 4.80 2.91 13.59
C LEU A 282 5.41 2.77 14.99
N THR A 283 4.87 3.48 15.97
CA THR A 283 5.16 3.21 17.39
C THR A 283 4.83 1.77 17.76
N ARG A 284 3.67 1.24 17.33
CA ARG A 284 3.31 -0.17 17.52
C ARG A 284 4.14 -1.08 16.65
N PHE A 285 4.38 -0.72 15.39
CA PHE A 285 5.24 -1.50 14.49
C PHE A 285 6.65 -1.72 15.04
N HIS A 286 7.23 -0.72 15.71
CA HIS A 286 8.55 -0.80 16.33
C HIS A 286 8.56 -1.66 17.61
N SER A 287 7.42 -1.99 18.20
CA SER A 287 7.38 -2.73 19.46
C SER A 287 7.84 -4.20 19.29
N PRO A 288 8.55 -4.77 20.27
CA PRO A 288 9.05 -6.15 20.16
C PRO A 288 7.95 -7.18 19.93
N TRP A 289 6.80 -7.04 20.60
CA TRP A 289 5.70 -8.00 20.50
C TRP A 289 5.05 -7.99 19.10
N VAL A 290 4.90 -6.82 18.45
CA VAL A 290 4.40 -6.75 17.07
C VAL A 290 5.40 -7.41 16.13
N ARG A 291 6.70 -7.12 16.30
CA ARG A 291 7.77 -7.72 15.49
C ARG A 291 7.81 -9.25 15.60
N CYS A 292 7.43 -9.82 16.74
CA CYS A 292 7.29 -11.27 16.92
C CYS A 292 6.12 -11.86 16.13
N LEU A 293 5.05 -11.10 15.86
CA LEU A 293 3.87 -11.58 15.13
C LEU A 293 4.03 -11.53 13.60
N LEU A 294 4.86 -10.62 13.08
CA LEU A 294 5.03 -10.41 11.62
C LEU A 294 5.43 -11.67 10.83
N PRO A 295 6.36 -12.53 11.30
CA PRO A 295 6.82 -13.67 10.52
C PRO A 295 5.72 -14.68 10.18
N PHE A 296 4.65 -14.77 10.98
CA PHE A 296 3.62 -15.81 10.82
C PHE A 296 2.68 -15.58 9.64
N ARG A 297 2.60 -14.35 9.13
CA ARG A 297 1.80 -14.04 7.94
C ARG A 297 2.65 -13.94 6.67
N MET A 298 3.97 -13.73 6.77
CA MET A 298 4.82 -13.53 5.60
C MET A 298 5.45 -14.85 5.13
N ARG A 299 5.36 -15.15 3.84
CA ARG A 299 6.11 -16.26 3.21
C ARG A 299 7.45 -15.74 2.70
N ARG A 300 8.48 -16.57 2.74
CA ARG A 300 9.71 -16.37 1.96
C ARG A 300 9.73 -17.37 0.81
N SER A 301 10.10 -16.92 -0.38
CA SER A 301 10.19 -17.81 -1.54
C SER A 301 11.22 -18.93 -1.28
N SER A 302 10.93 -20.16 -1.74
CA SER A 302 11.83 -21.31 -1.57
C SER A 302 13.19 -21.14 -2.27
N ARG A 303 13.29 -20.23 -3.25
CA ARG A 303 14.55 -19.84 -3.90
C ARG A 303 15.46 -19.00 -3.00
N TRP A 304 14.99 -18.55 -1.83
CA TRP A 304 15.86 -17.96 -0.81
C TRP A 304 16.94 -18.95 -0.33
N ALA A 305 16.59 -20.23 -0.21
CA ALA A 305 17.45 -21.26 0.38
C ALA A 305 18.52 -21.83 -0.55
N ARG A 306 18.59 -21.40 -1.83
CA ARG A 306 19.56 -21.93 -2.80
C ARG A 306 20.86 -21.13 -2.94
N THR A 307 21.12 -20.17 -2.05
CA THR A 307 22.30 -19.28 -2.14
C THR A 307 23.20 -19.32 -0.90
N THR A 308 23.08 -20.36 -0.09
CA THR A 308 24.05 -20.65 0.99
C THR A 308 24.50 -22.09 0.81
N ASP A 309 25.82 -22.26 0.76
CA ASP A 309 26.59 -23.51 0.71
C ASP A 309 26.86 -24.09 -0.68
N THR A 310 27.73 -23.42 -1.43
CA THR A 310 28.78 -24.08 -2.23
C THR A 310 30.02 -23.18 -2.21
N ASN A 311 30.84 -23.32 -1.17
CA ASN A 311 32.27 -23.12 -1.28
C ASN A 311 32.92 -24.33 -0.60
N SER A 312 33.39 -25.25 -1.44
CA SER A 312 34.42 -26.23 -1.09
C SER A 312 35.77 -25.54 -0.95
#